data_AF-T1C5T4-F1
#
_entry.id   AF-T1C5T4-F1
#
_cell.length_a   1.000
_cell.length_b   1.000
_cell.length_c   1.000
_cell.angle_alpha   90.00
_cell.angle_beta   90.00
_cell.angle_gamma   90.00
#
_symmetry.space_group_name_H-M   'P 1'
#
loop_
_entity.id
_entity.type
_entity.pdbx_description
1 polymer ?
#
loop_
_entity_poly.entity_id
_entity_poly.type
_entity_poly.pdbx_seq_one_letter_code
_entity_poly.pdbx_strand_id
1 'polypeptide(L)' 'MEDIILIRFGELWLKGANRDYFINMLLGNVKAALKGEKYSDIKNEYDRFVIYTSKGTDVRGIEEKLSKVPG' A
#
# COMPACT_ATOMS: atom_id res chain seq x y z
N MET A 1 -0.96 -12.22 17.27
CA MET A 1 -0.17 -11.10 16.71
C MET A 1 -0.75 -10.87 15.33
N GLU A 2 -1.19 -9.66 15.03
CA GLU A 2 -1.65 -9.33 13.67
C GLU A 2 -0.44 -8.82 12.89
N ASP A 3 -0.22 -9.38 11.71
CA ASP A 3 0.87 -8.95 10.85
C ASP A 3 0.53 -7.60 10.23
N ILE A 4 1.55 -6.81 9.93
CA ILE A 4 1.40 -5.56 9.19
C ILE A 4 2.28 -5.63 7.95
N ILE A 5 1.75 -5.13 6.83
CA ILE A 5 2.50 -5.00 5.59
C ILE A 5 2.83 -3.52 5.42
N LEU A 6 4.13 -3.23 5.34
CA LEU A 6 4.65 -1.88 5.20
C LEU A 6 5.12 -1.65 3.77
N ILE A 7 4.43 -0.79 3.03
CA ILE A 7 4.85 -0.36 1.70
C ILE A 7 5.60 0.96 1.86
N ARG A 8 6.90 0.97 1.58
CA ARG A 8 7.69 2.21 1.54
C ARG A 8 7.81 2.67 0.09
N PHE A 9 7.47 3.93 -0.18
CA PHE A 9 7.66 4.57 -1.49
C PHE A 9 8.58 5.78 -1.27
N GLY A 10 9.88 5.53 -1.46
CA GLY A 10 10.96 6.47 -1.15
C GLY A 10 11.27 7.44 -2.29
N GLU A 11 11.76 8.62 -1.91
CA GLU A 11 12.25 9.72 -2.77
C GLU A 11 11.20 10.52 -3.56
N LEU A 12 10.08 10.85 -2.93
CA LEU A 12 9.24 11.96 -3.40
C LEU A 12 9.93 13.32 -3.17
N TRP A 13 10.99 13.61 -3.94
CA TRP A 13 11.43 14.98 -4.25
C TRP A 13 10.43 15.70 -5.19
N LEU A 14 9.15 15.28 -5.18
CA LEU A 14 8.11 15.90 -5.96
C LEU A 14 7.75 17.23 -5.29
N LYS A 15 8.10 18.34 -5.96
CA LYS A 15 7.75 19.70 -5.55
C LYS A 15 6.25 19.76 -5.20
N GLY A 16 5.93 19.87 -3.91
CA GLY A 16 4.61 20.16 -3.35
C GLY A 16 3.44 19.39 -3.97
N ALA A 17 2.73 20.03 -4.90
CA ALA A 17 1.46 19.56 -5.47
C ALA A 17 1.52 18.18 -6.16
N ASN A 18 2.68 17.76 -6.67
CA ASN A 18 2.83 16.46 -7.31
C ASN A 18 2.86 15.29 -6.32
N ARG A 19 3.18 15.56 -5.05
CA ARG A 19 3.26 14.54 -4.01
C ARG A 19 1.89 13.94 -3.72
N ASP A 20 0.88 14.76 -3.44
CA ASP A 20 -0.45 14.27 -3.08
C ASP A 20 -1.13 13.58 -4.27
N TYR A 21 -0.91 14.08 -5.48
CA TYR A 21 -1.36 13.40 -6.70
C TYR A 21 -0.73 12.01 -6.82
N PHE A 22 0.59 11.91 -6.68
CA PHE A 22 1.30 10.64 -6.76
C PHE A 22 0.83 9.64 -5.69
N ILE A 23 0.72 10.10 -4.44
CA ILE A 23 0.30 9.25 -3.32
C ILE A 23 -1.13 8.75 -3.54
N ASN A 24 -2.05 9.59 -4.00
CA ASN A 24 -3.42 9.18 -4.29
C ASN A 24 -3.50 8.19 -5.45
N MET A 25 -2.70 8.41 -6.51
CA MET A 25 -2.59 7.48 -7.63
C MET A 25 -2.03 6.12 -7.18
N LEU A 26 -0.94 6.11 -6.42
CA LEU A 26 -0.33 4.88 -5.90
C LEU A 26 -1.28 4.14 -4.95
N LEU A 27 -1.98 4.87 -4.07
CA LEU A 27 -3.01 4.29 -3.20
C LEU A 27 -4.14 3.66 -4.03
N GLY A 28 -4.54 4.28 -5.13
CA GLY A 28 -5.51 3.73 -6.08
C GLY A 28 -5.02 2.41 -6.69
N ASN A 29 -3.77 2.37 -7.14
CA ASN A 29 -3.14 1.17 -7.71
C ASN A 29 -3.03 0.04 -6.69
N VAL A 30 -2.60 0.36 -5.46
CA VAL A 30 -2.54 -0.59 -4.34
C VAL A 30 -3.93 -1.18 -4.05
N LYS A 31 -4.96 -0.34 -3.90
CA LYS A 31 -6.34 -0.80 -3.68
C LYS A 31 -6.85 -1.68 -4.83
N ALA A 32 -6.51 -1.35 -6.07
CA ALA A 32 -6.87 -2.15 -7.23
C ALA A 32 -6.17 -3.53 -7.22
N ALA A 33 -4.89 -3.59 -6.89
CA ALA A 33 -4.12 -4.83 -6.77
C ALA A 33 -4.65 -5.72 -5.63
N LEU A 34 -5.11 -5.12 -4.54
CA LEU A 34 -5.67 -5.81 -3.37
C LEU A 34 -7.17 -6.11 -3.51
N LYS A 35 -7.78 -5.85 -4.66
CA LYS A 35 -9.20 -6.14 -4.86
C LYS A 35 -9.47 -7.64 -4.69
N GLY A 36 -10.36 -7.97 -3.75
CA GLY A 36 -10.72 -9.35 -3.41
C GLY A 36 -9.82 -9.98 -2.35
N GLU A 37 -8.78 -9.29 -1.89
CA GLU A 37 -7.97 -9.73 -0.76
C GLU A 37 -8.61 -9.36 0.58
N LYS A 38 -8.30 -10.14 1.60
CA LYS A 38 -8.76 -9.89 2.96
C LYS A 38 -7.71 -9.06 3.70
N TYR A 39 -8.04 -7.82 4.02
CA TYR A 39 -7.24 -6.95 4.90
C TYR A 39 -8.20 -6.07 5.73
N SER A 40 -7.71 -5.53 6.84
CA SER A 40 -8.53 -4.74 7.76
C SER A 40 -8.60 -3.26 7.36
N ASP A 41 -7.46 -2.64 7.06
CA ASP A 41 -7.37 -1.22 6.75
C ASP A 41 -6.07 -0.87 6.03
N ILE A 42 -6.03 0.28 5.35
CA ILE A 42 -4.82 0.86 4.74
C ILE A 42 -4.69 2.31 5.19
N LYS A 43 -3.63 2.61 5.93
CA LYS A 43 -3.30 3.97 6.35
C LYS A 43 -2.15 4.54 5.55
N ASN A 44 -2.27 5.82 5.22
CA ASN A 44 -1.23 6.60 4.58
C ASN A 44 -0.46 7.40 5.62
N GLU A 45 0.81 7.08 5.81
CA GLU A 45 1.70 7.71 6.77
C GLU A 45 2.89 8.35 6.06
N TYR A 46 2.65 9.49 5.41
CA TYR A 46 3.66 10.34 4.78
C TYR A 46 4.50 9.70 3.65
N ASP A 47 5.41 8.80 3.99
CA ASP A 47 6.36 8.11 3.10
C ASP A 47 6.04 6.62 2.93
N ARG A 48 4.97 6.15 3.56
CA ARG A 48 4.60 4.74 3.58
C ARG A 48 3.09 4.51 3.63
N PHE A 49 2.67 3.34 3.18
CA PHE A 49 1.37 2.77 3.46
C PHE A 49 1.50 1.64 4.49
N VAL A 50 0.63 1.67 5.48
CA VAL A 50 0.49 0.62 6.49
C VAL A 50 -0.78 -0.15 6.19
N ILE A 51 -0.63 -1.41 5.79
CA ILE A 51 -1.77 -2.31 5.58
C ILE A 51 -1.89 -3.20 6.82
N TYR A 52 -3.03 -3.08 7.49
CA TYR A 52 -3.36 -3.91 8.64
C TYR A 52 -4.00 -5.22 8.16
N THR A 53 -3.41 -6.35 8.55
CA THR A 53 -3.97 -7.66 8.22
C THR A 53 -5.09 -8.03 9.20
N SER A 54 -5.89 -9.02 8.83
CA SER A 54 -6.89 -9.64 9.69
C SER A 54 -6.66 -11.15 9.78
N LYS A 55 -7.33 -11.85 10.70
CA LYS A 55 -7.22 -13.31 10.82
C LYS A 55 -7.53 -14.01 9.49
N GLY A 56 -6.58 -14.82 8.99
CA GLY A 56 -6.70 -15.56 7.73
C GLY A 56 -6.37 -14.74 6.48
N THR A 57 -5.65 -13.61 6.63
CA THR A 57 -5.09 -12.87 5.50
C THR A 57 -3.96 -13.67 4.85
N ASP A 58 -3.97 -13.79 3.53
CA ASP A 58 -2.86 -14.36 2.77
C ASP A 58 -1.78 -13.30 2.54
N VAL A 59 -0.90 -13.14 3.53
CA VAL A 59 0.17 -12.14 3.48
C VAL A 59 1.09 -12.35 2.27
N ARG A 60 1.39 -13.61 1.92
CA ARG A 60 2.28 -13.94 0.79
C ARG A 60 1.63 -13.59 -0.55
N GLY A 61 0.37 -13.96 -0.73
CA GLY A 61 -0.39 -13.60 -1.93
C GLY A 61 -0.49 -12.08 -2.10
N ILE A 62 -0.67 -11.34 -1.00
CA ILE A 62 -0.64 -9.88 -1.00
C ILE A 62 0.74 -9.35 -1.40
N GLU A 63 1.83 -9.84 -0.81
CA GLU A 63 3.20 -9.43 -1.19
C GLU A 63 3.48 -9.66 -2.68
N GLU A 64 3.12 -10.84 -3.22
CA GLU A 64 3.31 -11.16 -4.64
C GLU A 64 2.53 -10.20 -5.56
N LYS A 65 1.31 -9.82 -5.19
CA LYS A 65 0.51 -8.85 -5.95
C LYS A 65 1.10 -7.44 -5.86
N LEU A 66 1.48 -7.01 -4.66
CA LEU A 66 2.06 -5.68 -4.43
C LEU A 66 3.41 -5.51 -5.12
N SER A 67 4.20 -6.58 -5.26
CA SER A 67 5.49 -6.55 -5.99
C SER A 67 5.35 -6.13 -7.46
N LYS A 68 4.14 -6.24 -8.03
CA LYS A 68 3.82 -5.89 -9.41
C LYS A 68 3.26 -4.48 -9.56
N VAL A 69 3.01 -3.78 -8.45
CA VAL A 69 2.53 -2.40 -8.47
C VAL A 69 3.75 -1.48 -8.62
N PRO A 70 3.85 -0.71 -9.71
CA PRO A 70 4.90 0.30 -9.84
C PRO A 70 4.64 1.44 -8.84
N GLY A 71 5.69 1.89 -8.17
CA GLY A 71 5.69 3.01 -7.24
C GLY A 71 6.99 3.77 -7.26
#